data_AF-A0A7Y0CES7-F1
#
_entry.id   AF-A0A7Y0CES7-F1
#
_cell.length_a   1.000
_cell.length_b   1.000
_cell.length_c   1.000
_cell.angle_alpha   90.00
_cell.angle_beta   90.00
_cell.angle_gamma   90.00
#
_symmetry.space_group_name_H-M   'P 1'
#
loop_
_entity.id
_entity.type
_entity.pdbx_description
1 polymer ?
#
loop_
_entity_poly.entity_id
_entity_poly.type
_entity_poly.pdbx_seq_one_letter_code
_entity_poly.pdbx_strand_id
1 'polypeptide(L)'
;MTKLSYDALVLAGGRARRLGGVSKPDVVVGGRRLLAHVLGAVDGPHVRRVVVVGPATLAVPSGVTRTLEAPPDGGPVAGIAAGLAALQDGV
;
A
#
# COMPACT_ATOMS: atom_id res chain seq x y z
N MET A 1 -26.10 3.54 12.94
CA MET A 1 -25.27 2.59 12.18
C MET A 1 -23.90 2.56 12.80
N THR A 2 -23.55 1.48 13.50
CA THR A 2 -22.18 1.27 13.99
C THR A 2 -21.26 1.06 12.78
N LYS A 3 -20.29 1.95 12.58
CA LYS A 3 -19.28 1.76 11.54
C LYS A 3 -18.34 0.63 11.97
N LEU A 4 -18.19 -0.37 11.11
CA LEU A 4 -17.25 -1.48 11.30
C LEU A 4 -15.81 -0.97 11.24
N SER A 5 -14.94 -1.54 12.07
CA SER A 5 -13.49 -1.31 11.98
C SER A 5 -12.88 -2.23 10.93
N TYR A 6 -11.82 -1.78 10.25
CA TYR A 6 -11.17 -2.53 9.18
C TYR A 6 -9.66 -2.29 9.13
N ASP A 7 -8.94 -3.20 8.47
CA ASP A 7 -7.55 -3.00 8.05
C ASP A 7 -7.53 -2.57 6.57
N ALA A 8 -6.55 -1.78 6.15
CA ALA A 8 -6.39 -1.32 4.78
C ALA A 8 -5.13 -1.91 4.14
N LEU A 9 -5.28 -2.41 2.91
CA LEU A 9 -4.17 -2.88 2.07
C LEU A 9 -4.07 -2.02 0.81
N VAL A 10 -2.91 -1.41 0.59
CA VAL A 10 -2.63 -0.57 -0.58
C VAL A 10 -1.59 -1.25 -1.46
N LEU A 11 -2.01 -1.73 -2.64
CA LEU A 11 -1.11 -2.30 -3.63
C LEU A 11 -0.42 -1.17 -4.41
N ALA A 12 0.84 -0.90 -4.07
CA ALA A 12 1.67 0.17 -4.64
C ALA A 12 2.90 -0.35 -5.40
N GLY A 13 2.96 -1.66 -5.66
CA GLY A 13 4.01 -2.29 -6.44
C GLY A 13 3.76 -2.30 -7.95
N GLY A 14 4.55 -3.13 -8.64
CA GLY A 14 4.48 -3.30 -10.09
C GLY A 14 5.44 -2.40 -10.86
N ARG A 15 5.64 -2.75 -12.13
CA ARG A 15 6.74 -2.21 -12.96
C ARG A 15 6.48 -0.86 -13.61
N ALA A 16 5.27 -0.32 -13.46
CA ALA A 16 4.85 0.93 -14.10
C ALA A 16 5.25 1.04 -15.60
N ARG A 17 5.20 -0.07 -16.36
CA ARG A 17 5.71 -0.14 -17.75
C ARG A 17 5.11 0.91 -18.68
N ARG A 18 3.83 1.24 -18.48
CA ARG A 18 3.11 2.25 -19.27
C ARG A 18 3.49 3.70 -18.92
N LEU A 19 4.20 3.91 -17.81
CA LEU A 19 4.71 5.21 -17.35
C LEU A 19 6.23 5.31 -17.56
N GLY A 20 6.80 4.53 -18.48
CA GLY A 20 8.25 4.56 -18.74
C GLY A 20 9.11 4.06 -17.58
N GLY A 21 8.55 3.25 -16.67
CA GLY A 21 9.28 2.76 -15.48
C GLY A 21 9.30 3.75 -14.31
N VAL A 22 8.66 4.92 -14.44
CA VAL A 22 8.49 5.86 -13.31
C VAL A 22 7.61 5.23 -12.24
N SER A 23 8.03 5.35 -10.98
CA SER A 23 7.25 4.92 -9.83
C SER A 23 5.87 5.60 -9.79
N LYS A 24 4.80 4.86 -10.15
CA LYS A 24 3.42 5.36 -10.12
C LYS A 24 3.02 5.92 -8.74
N PRO A 25 3.32 5.27 -7.61
CA PRO A 25 2.99 5.81 -6.29
C PRO A 25 3.58 7.20 -6.03
N ASP A 26 4.69 7.53 -6.70
CA ASP A 26 5.40 8.81 -6.56
C ASP A 26 4.92 9.91 -7.50
N VAL A 27 4.09 9.58 -8.49
CA VAL A 27 3.49 10.58 -9.37
C VAL A 27 2.71 11.59 -8.54
N VAL A 28 2.98 12.88 -8.77
CA VAL A 28 2.30 13.99 -8.09
C VAL A 28 1.06 14.40 -8.87
N VAL A 29 -0.09 14.43 -8.19
CA VAL A 29 -1.37 14.92 -8.72
C VAL A 29 -1.94 15.90 -7.70
N GLY A 30 -2.31 17.11 -8.11
CA GLY A 30 -2.85 18.12 -7.19
C GLY A 30 -1.93 18.40 -5.99
N GLY A 31 -0.62 18.47 -6.22
CA GLY A 31 0.37 18.78 -5.18
C GLY A 31 0.72 17.64 -4.21
N ARG A 32 0.13 16.45 -4.33
CA ARG A 32 0.45 15.29 -3.47
C ARG A 32 0.77 14.05 -4.29
N ARG A 33 1.66 13.18 -3.77
CA ARG A 33 1.95 11.86 -4.35
C ARG A 33 0.67 11.03 -4.45
N LEU A 34 0.50 10.23 -5.51
CA LEU A 34 -0.65 9.34 -5.68
C LEU A 34 -0.84 8.42 -4.46
N LEU A 35 0.25 7.91 -3.89
CA LEU A 35 0.19 7.14 -2.64
C LEU A 35 -0.44 7.92 -1.48
N ALA A 36 -0.09 9.21 -1.34
CA ALA A 36 -0.62 10.05 -0.26
C ALA A 36 -2.13 10.29 -0.39
N HIS A 37 -2.66 10.36 -1.62
CA HIS A 37 -4.11 10.44 -1.82
C HIS A 37 -4.83 9.17 -1.36
N VAL A 38 -4.28 7.99 -1.69
CA VAL A 38 -4.86 6.70 -1.26
C VAL A 38 -4.79 6.55 0.25
N LEU A 39 -3.64 6.86 0.85
CA LEU A 39 -3.47 6.80 2.31
C LEU A 39 -4.42 7.76 3.04
N GLY A 40 -4.61 8.98 2.52
CA GLY A 40 -5.57 9.94 3.09
C GLY A 40 -7.03 9.47 3.00
N ALA A 41 -7.38 8.61 2.03
CA ALA A 41 -8.72 8.03 1.94
C ALA A 41 -8.97 6.93 2.98
N VAL A 42 -7.89 6.33 3.52
CA VAL A 42 -7.92 5.31 4.58
C VAL A 42 -7.33 5.85 5.89
N ASP A 43 -7.39 7.16 6.10
CA ASP A 43 -7.00 7.81 7.35
C ASP A 43 -8.27 8.18 8.11
N GLY A 44 -8.61 7.39 9.13
CA GLY A 44 -9.84 7.61 9.89
C GLY A 44 -10.00 6.68 11.09
N PRO A 45 -10.91 7.02 12.03
CA PRO A 45 -11.01 6.39 13.35
C PRO A 45 -11.42 4.90 13.33
N HIS A 46 -11.82 4.37 12.17
CA HIS A 46 -12.21 2.97 12.01
C HIS A 46 -11.12 2.13 11.34
N VAL A 47 -10.01 2.75 10.93
CA VAL A 47 -8.88 2.05 10.33
C VAL A 47 -7.94 1.62 11.44
N ARG A 48 -7.75 0.32 11.58
CA ARG A 48 -6.89 -0.24 12.62
C ARG A 48 -5.43 -0.27 12.18
N ARG A 49 -5.18 -0.72 10.96
CA ARG A 49 -3.83 -0.86 10.38
C ARG A 49 -3.85 -0.56 8.90
N VAL A 50 -2.71 -0.10 8.40
CA VAL A 50 -2.48 0.16 6.98
C VAL A 50 -1.19 -0.54 6.56
N VAL A 51 -1.30 -1.38 5.52
CA VAL A 51 -0.17 -2.05 4.88
C VAL A 51 -0.06 -1.56 3.45
N VAL A 52 1.14 -1.14 3.05
CA VAL A 52 1.49 -0.82 1.67
C VAL A 52 2.34 -1.95 1.09
N VAL A 53 1.89 -2.54 0.00
CA VAL A 53 2.66 -3.55 -0.76
C VAL A 53 3.46 -2.84 -1.84
N GLY A 54 4.77 -2.82 -1.71
CA GLY A 54 5.66 -2.12 -2.63
C GLY A 54 7.14 -2.32 -2.28
N PRO A 55 8.06 -2.01 -3.21
CA PRO A 55 9.48 -2.23 -3.03
C PRO A 55 10.04 -1.44 -1.84
N ALA A 56 11.16 -1.89 -1.28
CA ALA A 56 11.80 -1.23 -0.13
C ALA A 56 12.19 0.24 -0.39
N THR A 57 12.38 0.61 -1.66
CA THR A 57 12.65 1.98 -2.11
C THR A 57 11.44 2.90 -2.04
N LEU A 58 10.22 2.36 -1.93
CA LEU A 58 9.00 3.15 -1.81
C LEU A 58 8.91 3.75 -0.40
N ALA A 59 9.02 5.08 -0.32
CA ALA A 59 8.84 5.82 0.92
C ALA A 59 7.37 5.80 1.35
N VAL A 60 7.11 5.31 2.57
CA VAL A 60 5.80 5.27 3.23
C VAL A 60 5.84 6.10 4.53
N PRO A 61 4.71 6.68 4.99
CA PRO A 61 4.66 7.40 6.26
C PRO A 61 4.97 6.52 7.48
N SER A 62 5.36 7.15 8.59
CA SER A 62 5.47 6.46 9.88
C SER A 62 4.13 5.82 10.29
N GLY A 63 4.18 4.67 10.94
CA GLY A 63 2.99 3.91 11.34
C GLY A 63 2.34 3.09 10.22
N VAL A 64 2.75 3.26 8.96
CA VAL A 64 2.31 2.41 7.84
C VAL A 64 3.31 1.26 7.67
N THR A 65 2.82 0.03 7.72
CA THR A 65 3.66 -1.16 7.48
C THR A 65 3.90 -1.29 5.98
N ARG A 66 5.11 -1.66 5.57
CA ARG A 66 5.45 -1.95 4.18
C ARG A 66 5.84 -3.41 4.03
N THR A 67 5.34 -4.05 2.98
CA THR A 67 5.68 -5.42 2.61
C THR A 67 5.87 -5.54 1.10
N LEU A 68 6.38 -6.66 0.63
CA LEU A 68 6.49 -7.01 -0.79
C LEU A 68 6.37 -8.53 -0.92
N GLU A 69 5.78 -9.01 -2.01
CA GLU A 69 5.79 -10.44 -2.32
C GLU A 69 7.20 -10.99 -2.57
N ALA A 70 7.39 -12.26 -2.25
CA ALA A 70 8.61 -13.01 -2.50
C ALA A 70 8.29 -14.29 -3.30
N PRO A 71 8.88 -14.51 -4.49
CA PRO A 71 9.74 -13.58 -5.23
C PRO A 71 8.98 -12.33 -5.72
N PRO A 72 9.67 -11.21 -6.00
CA PRO A 72 9.03 -10.00 -6.54
C PRO A 72 8.42 -10.26 -7.93
N ASP A 73 7.50 -9.38 -8.35
CA ASP A 73 6.82 -9.44 -9.66
C ASP A 73 5.82 -10.60 -9.83
N GLY A 74 5.42 -11.25 -8.73
CA GLY A 74 4.40 -12.33 -8.71
C GLY A 74 2.98 -11.87 -9.06
N GLY A 75 2.76 -10.56 -9.20
CA GLY A 75 1.50 -9.96 -9.61
C GLY A 75 0.55 -9.66 -8.45
N PRO A 76 -0.66 -9.14 -8.74
CA PRO A 76 -1.54 -8.59 -7.70
C PRO A 76 -1.94 -9.60 -6.62
N VAL A 77 -2.16 -10.86 -6.99
CA VAL A 77 -2.55 -11.91 -6.04
C VAL A 77 -1.43 -12.22 -5.06
N ALA A 78 -0.18 -12.32 -5.53
CA ALA A 78 0.99 -12.52 -4.66
C ALA A 78 1.17 -11.32 -3.72
N GLY A 79 0.99 -10.09 -4.22
CA GLY A 79 1.02 -8.89 -3.41
C GLY A 79 -0.08 -8.86 -2.32
N ILE A 80 -1.29 -9.31 -2.64
CA ILE A 80 -2.38 -9.46 -1.65
C ILE A 80 -1.98 -10.47 -0.57
N ALA A 81 -1.43 -11.63 -0.95
CA ALA A 81 -0.99 -12.63 0.02
C ALA A 81 0.07 -12.09 0.98
N ALA A 82 1.09 -11.40 0.46
CA ALA A 82 2.12 -10.74 1.28
C ALA A 82 1.52 -9.65 2.20
N GLY A 83 0.54 -8.91 1.68
CA GLY A 83 -0.23 -7.93 2.42
C GLY A 83 -1.00 -8.51 3.60
N LEU A 84 -1.72 -9.59 3.37
CA LEU A 84 -2.50 -10.29 4.39
C LEU A 84 -1.60 -10.92 5.46
N ALA A 85 -0.47 -11.50 5.07
CA ALA A 85 0.51 -12.03 6.02
C ALA A 85 1.04 -10.91 6.95
N ALA A 86 1.39 -9.74 6.41
CA ALA A 86 1.82 -8.60 7.23
C ALA A 86 0.72 -8.05 8.17
N LEU A 87 -0.55 -8.28 7.86
CA LEU A 87 -1.68 -7.99 8.76
C LEU A 87 -1.85 -9.09 9.84
N GLN A 88 -1.25 -10.26 9.71
CA GLN A 88 -1.35 -11.32 10.72
C GLN A 88 -0.21 -11.26 11.74
N ASP A 89 0.95 -10.72 11.37
CA ASP A 89 2.15 -10.60 12.22
C ASP A 89 2.01 -9.67 13.45
N GLY A 90 0.84 -9.06 13.65
CA GLY A 90 0.53 -8.16 14.78
C GLY A 90 -0.68 -8.58 15.62
N VAL A 91 -1.06 -9.87 15.58
CA VAL A 91 -2.09 -10.49 16.43
C VAL A 91 -1.41 -11.26 17.56
#